data_AF-A0A182DXU4-F1
#
_entry.id   AF-A0A182DXU4-F1
#
_cell.length_a   1.000
_cell.length_b   1.000
_cell.length_c   1.000
_cell.angle_alpha   90.00
_cell.angle_beta   90.00
_cell.angle_gamma   90.00
#
_symmetry.space_group_name_H-M   'P 1'
#
loop_
_entity.id
_entity.type
_entity.pdbx_description
1 polymer ?
#
loop_
_entity_poly.entity_id
_entity_poly.type
_entity_poly.pdbx_seq_one_letter_code
_entity_poly.pdbx_strand_id
1 'polypeptide(L)'
;MGDNVPTCFNCQNKLVLDESVFESEDRESLLADDNPTLYFQEGPSATTGNLFDIICNSNSALKGPMCEVNDHSNCPDCTEQLLSGMDQHLKELDEECAQYRQLLDSLKEESDARLMDRNIIAAKLAAMKNEEASLLSESKKLEAEEAKLDAELKKKKSELYAENESAELLWRVFRDNHRQLIRMEMREQDLEAEVHCLKSQRDRLSKINVLNTAFHIWKQGSFGTINGFRLGQLPHSQVEWSEINAAWGQMALLINTLADCLEIQFSLYRIIPVGSHSFVQCLDTGVELPLFGSGGFKPFGQKKFDEGICAFMECFCQLQKHIECAQFRFPHRMYREHIEDNKMEYSVKMQFNAEERWTKAMKCLLINFRWAISYVVHSKILRTEAVFS
;
A
#
# COMPACT_ATOMS: atom_id res chain seq x y z
N MET A 1 -36.49 79.98 -15.19
CA MET A 1 -35.67 78.85 -14.66
C MET A 1 -35.98 78.75 -13.18
N GLY A 2 -36.61 77.70 -12.68
CA GLY A 2 -38.01 77.42 -12.99
C GLY A 2 -38.88 78.32 -12.11
N ASP A 3 -39.77 79.08 -12.73
CA ASP A 3 -40.53 80.15 -12.10
C ASP A 3 -41.58 79.52 -11.18
N ASN A 4 -41.26 79.36 -9.88
CA ASN A 4 -42.25 79.06 -8.85
C ASN A 4 -43.09 80.32 -8.62
N VAL A 5 -43.94 80.65 -9.60
CA VAL A 5 -45.01 81.63 -9.43
C VAL A 5 -45.97 81.01 -8.40
N PRO A 6 -46.23 81.66 -7.26
CA PRO A 6 -47.12 81.11 -6.24
C PRO A 6 -48.47 80.81 -6.87
N THR A 7 -49.00 79.60 -6.72
CA THR A 7 -50.32 79.23 -7.24
C THR A 7 -51.30 79.04 -6.08
N CYS A 8 -52.52 79.52 -6.26
CA CYS A 8 -53.61 79.41 -5.31
C CYS A 8 -53.86 77.94 -4.97
N PHE A 9 -53.80 77.58 -3.69
CA PHE A 9 -53.86 76.18 -3.27
C PHE A 9 -55.16 75.47 -3.68
N ASN A 10 -56.29 76.20 -3.73
CA ASN A 10 -57.60 75.63 -4.04
C ASN A 10 -57.86 75.54 -5.56
N CYS A 11 -57.66 76.61 -6.34
CA CYS A 11 -57.96 76.63 -7.78
C CYS A 11 -56.74 76.51 -8.71
N GLN A 12 -55.53 76.44 -8.16
CA GLN A 12 -54.25 76.32 -8.88
C GLN A 12 -53.89 77.49 -9.81
N ASN A 13 -54.59 78.63 -9.75
CA ASN A 13 -54.26 79.83 -10.52
C ASN A 13 -53.01 80.54 -9.99
N LYS A 14 -52.21 81.15 -10.88
CA LYS A 14 -51.01 81.95 -10.53
C LYS A 14 -51.37 83.24 -9.76
N LEU A 15 -50.64 83.50 -8.68
CA LEU A 15 -50.79 84.65 -7.78
C LEU A 15 -49.65 85.66 -7.99
N VAL A 16 -49.96 86.94 -7.83
CA VAL A 16 -49.01 88.06 -7.85
C VAL A 16 -48.88 88.57 -6.42
N LEU A 17 -47.66 88.65 -5.88
CA LEU A 17 -47.40 89.10 -4.51
C LEU A 17 -47.00 90.58 -4.49
N ASP A 18 -47.48 91.34 -3.49
CA ASP A 18 -47.17 92.76 -3.29
C ASP A 18 -45.88 92.94 -2.45
N GLU A 19 -45.08 93.98 -2.76
CA GLU A 19 -43.67 94.15 -2.31
C GLU A 19 -43.49 94.55 -0.83
N SER A 20 -44.56 94.68 -0.04
CA SER A 20 -44.53 95.22 1.33
C SER A 20 -44.29 94.20 2.46
N VAL A 21 -44.07 92.92 2.14
CA VAL A 21 -43.97 91.82 3.13
C VAL A 21 -42.54 91.59 3.66
N PHE A 22 -41.55 92.41 3.27
CA PHE A 22 -40.13 92.18 3.59
C PHE A 22 -39.55 92.91 4.82
N GLU A 23 -40.31 93.70 5.58
CA GLU A 23 -39.75 94.51 6.68
C GLU A 23 -40.37 94.25 8.05
N SER A 24 -39.79 93.31 8.82
CA SER A 24 -39.39 93.46 10.24
C SER A 24 -39.15 92.10 10.92
N GLU A 25 -37.93 91.85 11.41
CA GLU A 25 -37.66 91.42 12.80
C GLU A 25 -36.17 91.13 13.03
N ASP A 26 -35.65 91.73 14.11
CA ASP A 26 -34.29 91.61 14.62
C ASP A 26 -33.94 90.17 15.04
N ARG A 27 -32.74 89.75 14.65
CA ARG A 27 -32.12 88.46 14.99
C ARG A 27 -31.36 88.55 16.31
N GLU A 28 -31.74 87.74 17.29
CA GLU A 28 -30.81 87.28 18.33
C GLU A 28 -30.01 86.09 17.78
N SER A 29 -28.69 86.23 17.91
CA SER A 29 -27.59 85.31 17.62
C SER A 29 -27.72 83.95 18.36
N LEU A 30 -27.27 82.78 17.90
CA LEU A 30 -25.97 82.38 17.35
C LEU A 30 -26.11 80.98 16.67
N LEU A 31 -25.65 80.87 15.42
CA LEU A 31 -24.67 79.90 14.85
C LEU A 31 -24.72 78.43 15.38
N ALA A 32 -24.67 77.35 14.60
CA ALA A 32 -24.39 77.02 13.18
C ALA A 32 -24.93 75.57 12.99
N ASP A 33 -25.43 75.14 11.84
CA ASP A 33 -24.65 74.74 10.66
C ASP A 33 -25.54 74.77 9.40
N ASP A 34 -25.06 75.49 8.38
CA ASP A 34 -25.49 75.43 6.98
C ASP A 34 -25.11 74.04 6.42
N ASN A 35 -25.92 73.24 5.74
CA ASN A 35 -26.69 73.37 4.50
C ASN A 35 -27.22 71.90 4.27
N PRO A 36 -28.22 71.54 3.42
CA PRO A 36 -28.63 72.26 2.23
C PRO A 36 -30.11 72.08 1.79
N THR A 37 -30.50 72.76 0.71
CA THR A 37 -31.57 72.35 -0.25
C THR A 37 -32.99 72.16 0.29
N LEU A 38 -33.84 73.16 0.06
CA LEU A 38 -35.29 73.00 0.00
C LEU A 38 -35.66 72.13 -1.21
N TYR A 39 -35.72 70.81 -0.99
CA TYR A 39 -36.43 69.92 -1.89
C TYR A 39 -37.94 70.13 -1.72
N PHE A 40 -38.58 70.64 -2.77
CA PHE A 40 -40.02 70.48 -2.95
C PHE A 40 -40.28 68.99 -3.24
N GLN A 41 -40.71 68.25 -2.22
CA GLN A 41 -41.30 66.94 -2.42
C GLN A 41 -42.79 67.11 -2.76
N GLU A 42 -43.22 66.41 -3.81
CA GLU A 42 -44.60 66.24 -4.19
C GLU A 42 -45.42 65.72 -3.00
N GLY A 43 -46.39 66.54 -2.56
CA GLY A 43 -47.32 66.16 -1.51
C GLY A 43 -48.25 65.03 -1.97
N PRO A 44 -48.67 64.14 -1.05
CA PRO A 44 -49.46 62.97 -1.37
C PRO A 44 -50.88 63.32 -1.84
N SER A 45 -51.43 62.50 -2.75
CA SER A 45 -52.79 62.63 -3.25
C SER A 45 -53.82 62.46 -2.13
N ALA A 46 -54.77 63.39 -2.05
CA ALA A 46 -55.87 63.38 -1.10
C ALA A 46 -56.87 62.24 -1.41
N THR A 47 -56.63 61.06 -0.85
CA THR A 47 -57.70 60.10 -0.54
C THR A 47 -58.19 60.36 0.88
N THR A 48 -59.50 60.59 0.98
CA THR A 48 -60.31 60.77 2.19
C THR A 48 -59.88 59.84 3.32
N GLY A 49 -59.28 60.40 4.37
CA GLY A 49 -58.91 59.61 5.55
C GLY A 49 -57.85 60.23 6.46
N ASN A 50 -57.14 61.27 6.04
CA ASN A 50 -56.04 61.83 6.85
C ASN A 50 -56.03 63.35 6.97
N LEU A 51 -57.21 63.94 7.13
CA LEU A 51 -57.37 65.38 7.40
C LEU A 51 -56.78 65.76 8.78
N PHE A 52 -56.83 64.86 9.77
CA PHE A 52 -56.25 65.08 11.09
C PHE A 52 -54.72 65.12 11.06
N ASP A 53 -54.08 64.27 10.24
CA ASP A 53 -52.63 64.31 10.02
C ASP A 53 -52.19 65.56 9.26
N ILE A 54 -53.03 66.06 8.32
CA ILE A 54 -52.76 67.32 7.63
C ILE A 54 -52.85 68.50 8.61
N ILE A 55 -53.81 68.53 9.54
CA ILE A 55 -53.97 69.64 10.49
C ILE A 55 -52.91 69.58 11.60
N CYS A 56 -52.60 68.41 12.14
CA CYS A 56 -51.66 68.27 13.26
C CYS A 56 -50.18 68.30 12.83
N ASN A 57 -49.84 67.86 11.61
CA ASN A 57 -48.45 67.85 11.14
C ASN A 57 -48.12 68.95 10.12
N SER A 58 -49.03 69.90 9.85
CA SER A 58 -48.71 71.05 9.02
C SER A 58 -48.42 72.30 9.84
N ASN A 59 -47.14 72.64 9.95
CA ASN A 59 -46.71 74.03 10.21
C ASN A 59 -46.91 74.94 8.97
N SER A 60 -47.66 74.47 7.97
CA SER A 60 -47.58 74.97 6.60
C SER A 60 -48.88 74.93 5.78
N ALA A 61 -49.98 74.29 6.21
CA ALA A 61 -51.21 74.27 5.41
C ALA A 61 -51.99 75.59 5.43
N LEU A 62 -51.69 76.51 6.35
CA LEU A 62 -52.21 77.88 6.36
C LEU A 62 -51.23 78.91 5.75
N LYS A 63 -50.09 78.46 5.21
CA LYS A 63 -49.04 79.33 4.63
C LYS A 63 -48.94 79.25 3.11
N GLY A 64 -49.85 78.50 2.48
CA GLY A 64 -50.02 78.46 1.03
C GLY A 64 -50.80 79.69 0.56
N PRO A 65 -50.31 80.42 -0.46
CA PRO A 65 -50.96 81.65 -0.88
C PRO A 65 -52.33 81.33 -1.49
N MET A 66 -53.35 82.08 -1.08
CA MET A 66 -54.74 81.87 -1.49
C MET A 66 -55.28 83.16 -2.12
N CYS A 67 -56.22 83.01 -3.04
CA CYS A 67 -56.76 84.10 -3.84
C CYS A 67 -57.56 85.06 -2.94
N GLU A 68 -57.06 86.29 -2.71
CA GLU A 68 -57.67 87.26 -1.77
C GLU A 68 -58.37 88.43 -2.47
N VAL A 69 -59.03 88.17 -3.62
CA VAL A 69 -60.08 89.00 -4.28
C VAL A 69 -59.72 89.62 -5.66
N ASN A 70 -60.62 89.33 -6.62
CA ASN A 70 -61.11 90.04 -7.82
C ASN A 70 -60.24 91.04 -8.61
N ASP A 71 -59.38 90.54 -9.50
CA ASP A 71 -59.08 91.28 -10.75
C ASP A 71 -59.17 90.44 -12.04
N HIS A 72 -59.46 89.13 -11.94
CA HIS A 72 -59.60 88.28 -13.11
C HIS A 72 -60.94 87.54 -13.09
N SER A 73 -61.75 87.81 -14.12
CA SER A 73 -63.13 87.40 -14.40
C SER A 73 -63.41 85.88 -14.41
N ASN A 74 -62.59 85.04 -13.80
CA ASN A 74 -62.79 83.60 -13.81
C ASN A 74 -62.23 82.88 -12.56
N CYS A 75 -62.12 83.57 -11.42
CA CYS A 75 -61.70 82.97 -10.15
C CYS A 75 -62.86 82.98 -9.13
N PRO A 76 -63.47 81.84 -8.77
CA PRO A 76 -64.46 81.78 -7.68
C PRO A 76 -63.79 82.05 -6.33
N ASP A 77 -64.54 82.57 -5.34
CA ASP A 77 -64.05 82.86 -3.97
C ASP A 77 -63.54 81.57 -3.30
N CYS A 78 -62.27 81.29 -3.55
CA CYS A 78 -61.60 80.05 -3.16
C CYS A 78 -61.48 79.90 -1.64
N THR A 79 -61.48 81.02 -0.91
CA THR A 79 -61.53 81.11 0.55
C THR A 79 -62.86 80.61 1.10
N GLU A 80 -63.97 81.13 0.59
CA GLU A 80 -65.32 80.83 1.07
C GLU A 80 -65.74 79.39 0.72
N GLN A 81 -65.30 78.87 -0.43
CA GLN A 81 -65.57 77.49 -0.83
C GLN A 81 -64.79 76.47 0.03
N LEU A 82 -63.57 76.81 0.46
CA LEU A 82 -62.80 75.97 1.39
C LEU A 82 -63.43 75.99 2.79
N LEU A 83 -63.80 77.16 3.29
CA LEU A 83 -64.45 77.30 4.61
C LEU A 83 -65.78 76.55 4.67
N SER A 84 -66.63 76.67 3.64
CA SER A 84 -67.89 75.92 3.57
C SER A 84 -67.69 74.40 3.45
N GLY A 85 -66.65 73.95 2.73
CA GLY A 85 -66.26 72.54 2.70
C GLY A 85 -65.78 72.02 4.06
N MET A 86 -65.00 72.81 4.80
CA MET A 86 -64.57 72.46 6.16
C MET A 86 -65.75 72.43 7.14
N ASP A 87 -66.69 73.38 7.05
CA ASP A 87 -67.89 73.40 7.89
C ASP A 87 -68.81 72.20 7.62
N GLN A 88 -68.91 71.76 6.36
CA GLN A 88 -69.67 70.55 5.99
C GLN A 88 -69.04 69.30 6.61
N HIS A 89 -67.72 69.14 6.51
CA HIS A 89 -67.01 68.02 7.10
C HIS A 89 -67.02 68.03 8.64
N LEU A 90 -66.97 69.22 9.27
CA LEU A 90 -67.12 69.33 10.72
C LEU A 90 -68.51 68.87 11.17
N LYS A 91 -69.57 69.18 10.42
CA LYS A 91 -70.92 68.69 10.72
C LYS A 91 -71.05 67.18 10.58
N GLU A 92 -70.49 66.61 9.50
CA GLU A 92 -70.47 65.15 9.29
C GLU A 92 -69.71 64.44 10.42
N LEU A 93 -68.55 64.95 10.83
CA LEU A 93 -67.77 64.44 11.97
C LEU A 93 -68.50 64.63 13.30
N ASP A 94 -69.23 65.73 13.51
CA ASP A 94 -70.03 65.94 14.70
C ASP A 94 -71.22 64.97 14.77
N GLU A 95 -71.83 64.65 13.63
CA GLU A 95 -72.88 63.63 13.51
C GLU A 95 -72.32 62.22 13.75
N GLU A 96 -71.17 61.87 13.19
CA GLU A 96 -70.48 60.60 13.47
C GLU A 96 -70.07 60.49 14.94
N CYS A 97 -69.51 61.57 15.51
CA CYS A 97 -69.19 61.64 16.93
C CYS A 97 -70.45 61.49 17.79
N ALA A 98 -71.58 62.09 17.41
CA ALA A 98 -72.84 61.94 18.11
C ALA A 98 -73.35 60.50 18.06
N GLN A 99 -73.25 59.83 16.90
CA GLN A 99 -73.59 58.42 16.75
C GLN A 99 -72.68 57.50 17.57
N TYR A 100 -71.35 57.72 17.58
CA TYR A 100 -70.43 56.97 18.43
C TYR A 100 -70.67 57.20 19.91
N ARG A 101 -70.99 58.44 20.33
CA ARG A 101 -71.39 58.74 21.72
C ARG A 101 -72.68 58.02 22.09
N GLN A 102 -73.68 58.01 21.20
CA GLN A 102 -74.94 57.33 21.43
C GLN A 102 -74.76 55.80 21.52
N LEU A 103 -73.90 55.22 20.68
CA LEU A 103 -73.51 53.80 20.79
C LEU A 103 -72.74 53.52 22.09
N LEU A 104 -71.77 54.38 22.47
CA LEU A 104 -71.05 54.26 23.72
C LEU A 104 -71.97 54.35 24.94
N ASP A 105 -72.94 55.26 24.92
CA ASP A 105 -73.88 55.45 26.02
C ASP A 105 -74.88 54.29 26.08
N SER A 106 -75.35 53.77 24.93
CA SER A 106 -76.14 52.54 24.90
C SER A 106 -75.37 51.32 25.45
N LEU A 107 -74.08 51.21 25.14
CA LEU A 107 -73.21 50.15 25.67
C LEU A 107 -72.90 50.33 27.17
N LYS A 108 -72.79 51.57 27.66
CA LYS A 108 -72.61 51.89 29.09
C LYS A 108 -73.87 51.58 29.90
N GLU A 109 -75.04 51.95 29.39
CA GLU A 109 -76.33 51.61 30.01
C GLU A 109 -76.57 50.09 30.03
N GLU A 110 -76.18 49.37 28.97
CA GLU A 110 -76.15 47.91 28.95
C GLU A 110 -75.12 47.31 29.93
N SER A 111 -74.02 48.02 30.17
CA SER A 111 -72.95 47.64 31.10
C SER A 111 -73.39 47.78 32.57
N ASP A 112 -74.11 48.86 32.92
CA ASP A 112 -74.55 49.12 34.30
C ASP A 112 -75.70 48.18 34.73
N ALA A 113 -76.52 47.69 33.80
CA ALA A 113 -77.51 46.65 34.04
C ALA A 113 -76.88 45.26 34.33
N ARG A 114 -75.60 45.07 34.00
CA ARG A 114 -74.84 43.80 34.11
C ARG A 114 -73.89 43.78 35.32
N LEU A 115 -74.25 44.39 36.45
CA LEU A 115 -73.44 44.40 37.68
C LEU A 115 -73.02 43.00 38.18
N MET A 116 -73.83 41.95 37.93
CA MET A 116 -73.42 40.56 38.21
C MET A 116 -72.35 40.03 37.24
N ASP A 117 -72.31 40.54 36.01
CA ASP A 117 -71.36 40.20 34.95
C ASP A 117 -69.98 40.80 35.24
N ARG A 118 -69.90 41.98 35.88
CA ARG A 118 -68.61 42.60 36.26
C ARG A 118 -67.82 41.76 37.27
N ASN A 119 -68.50 41.13 38.23
CA ASN A 119 -67.86 40.21 39.18
C ASN A 119 -67.43 38.89 38.51
N ILE A 120 -68.21 38.38 37.57
CA ILE A 120 -67.88 37.19 36.76
C ILE A 120 -66.68 37.47 35.86
N ILE A 121 -66.65 38.63 35.20
CA ILE A 121 -65.54 39.09 34.36
C ILE A 121 -64.30 39.32 35.22
N ALA A 122 -64.40 39.96 36.38
CA ALA A 122 -63.27 40.14 37.29
C ALA A 122 -62.71 38.79 37.80
N ALA A 123 -63.58 37.84 38.14
CA ALA A 123 -63.17 36.48 38.52
C ALA A 123 -62.50 35.74 37.35
N LYS A 124 -63.03 35.86 36.13
CA LYS A 124 -62.44 35.28 34.91
C LYS A 124 -61.08 35.92 34.57
N LEU A 125 -60.95 37.23 34.72
CA LEU A 125 -59.70 37.96 34.49
C LEU A 125 -58.64 37.57 35.53
N ALA A 126 -59.04 37.39 36.80
CA ALA A 126 -58.17 36.86 37.84
C ALA A 126 -57.75 35.40 37.57
N ALA A 127 -58.67 34.55 37.13
CA ALA A 127 -58.36 33.17 36.74
C ALA A 127 -57.38 33.10 35.56
N MET A 128 -57.62 33.89 34.50
CA MET A 128 -56.73 34.00 33.34
C MET A 128 -55.34 34.54 33.72
N LYS A 129 -55.26 35.54 34.61
CA LYS A 129 -53.97 36.05 35.11
C LYS A 129 -53.20 35.02 35.92
N ASN A 130 -53.89 34.21 36.73
CA ASN A 130 -53.26 33.12 37.48
C ASN A 130 -52.78 32.00 36.54
N GLU A 131 -53.54 31.69 35.50
CA GLU A 131 -53.15 30.73 34.46
C GLU A 131 -51.94 31.22 33.66
N GLU A 132 -51.95 32.48 33.23
CA GLU A 132 -50.83 33.14 32.56
C GLU A 132 -49.57 33.10 33.43
N ALA A 133 -49.69 33.45 34.72
CA ALA A 133 -48.57 33.38 35.66
C ALA A 133 -48.05 31.95 35.85
N SER A 134 -48.94 30.95 35.90
CA SER A 134 -48.56 29.54 35.99
C SER A 134 -47.79 29.08 34.74
N LEU A 135 -48.33 29.37 33.55
CA LEU A 135 -47.72 29.03 32.27
C LEU A 135 -46.36 29.72 32.07
N LEU A 136 -46.25 31.00 32.46
CA LEU A 136 -44.98 31.72 32.46
C LEU A 136 -43.94 31.07 33.40
N SER A 137 -44.37 30.57 34.56
CA SER A 137 -43.48 29.88 35.48
C SER A 137 -43.00 28.53 34.93
N GLU A 138 -43.87 27.83 34.19
CA GLU A 138 -43.56 26.56 33.54
C GLU A 138 -42.62 26.76 32.34
N SER A 139 -42.91 27.75 31.49
CA SER A 139 -42.05 28.14 30.37
C SER A 139 -40.63 28.49 30.84
N LYS A 140 -40.47 29.25 31.92
CA LYS A 140 -39.14 29.55 32.49
C LYS A 140 -38.42 28.31 33.02
N LYS A 141 -39.13 27.32 33.54
CA LYS A 141 -38.52 26.04 33.98
C LYS A 141 -38.04 25.24 32.77
N LEU A 142 -38.86 25.16 31.72
CA LEU A 142 -38.51 24.47 30.48
C LEU A 142 -37.31 25.13 29.79
N GLU A 143 -37.27 26.46 29.71
CA GLU A 143 -36.09 27.19 29.17
C GLU A 143 -34.81 26.89 29.97
N ALA A 144 -34.92 26.81 31.30
CA ALA A 144 -33.78 26.46 32.15
C ALA A 144 -33.35 24.99 31.99
N GLU A 145 -34.28 24.08 31.72
CA GLU A 145 -33.99 22.67 31.41
C GLU A 145 -33.37 22.52 30.02
N GLU A 146 -33.89 23.21 29.01
CA GLU A 146 -33.34 23.27 27.65
C GLU A 146 -31.90 23.77 27.68
N ALA A 147 -31.63 24.88 28.39
CA ALA A 147 -30.28 25.41 28.52
C ALA A 147 -29.30 24.42 29.20
N LYS A 148 -29.77 23.63 30.18
CA LYS A 148 -28.96 22.57 30.81
C LYS A 148 -28.67 21.44 29.84
N LEU A 149 -29.70 20.95 29.14
CA LEU A 149 -29.56 19.87 28.16
C LEU A 149 -28.64 20.27 27.01
N ASP A 150 -28.74 21.51 26.51
CA ASP A 150 -27.85 22.03 25.47
C ASP A 150 -26.39 22.09 25.91
N ALA A 151 -26.13 22.46 27.17
CA ALA A 151 -24.79 22.46 27.75
C ALA A 151 -24.24 21.03 27.85
N GLU A 152 -25.05 20.07 28.31
CA GLU A 152 -24.67 18.66 28.37
C GLU A 152 -24.41 18.08 26.98
N LEU A 153 -25.26 18.41 26.01
CA LEU A 153 -25.14 17.95 24.63
C LEU A 153 -23.87 18.51 23.97
N LYS A 154 -23.54 19.80 24.18
CA LYS A 154 -22.26 20.38 23.74
C LYS A 154 -21.07 19.66 24.36
N LYS A 155 -21.10 19.39 25.66
CA LYS A 155 -20.03 18.67 26.35
C LYS A 155 -19.85 17.26 25.76
N LYS A 156 -20.94 16.51 25.60
CA LYS A 156 -20.92 15.16 25.03
C LYS A 156 -20.44 15.13 23.59
N LYS A 157 -20.83 16.12 22.77
CA LYS A 157 -20.30 16.27 21.40
C LYS A 157 -18.79 16.48 21.41
N SER A 158 -18.27 17.35 22.27
CA SER A 158 -16.82 17.59 22.37
C SER A 158 -16.03 16.34 22.81
N GLU A 159 -16.58 15.58 23.77
CA GLU A 159 -16.00 14.30 24.20
C GLU A 159 -15.99 13.28 23.04
N LEU A 160 -17.08 13.19 22.26
CA LEU A 160 -17.16 12.28 21.11
C LEU A 160 -16.16 12.66 20.01
N TYR A 161 -15.98 13.95 19.72
CA TYR A 161 -14.99 14.40 18.74
C TYR A 161 -13.56 14.02 19.14
N ALA A 162 -13.21 14.20 20.43
CA ALA A 162 -11.89 13.83 20.94
C ALA A 162 -11.66 12.31 20.86
N GLU A 163 -12.67 11.50 21.19
CA GLU A 163 -12.59 10.04 21.08
C GLU A 163 -12.52 9.57 19.62
N ASN A 164 -13.23 10.23 18.70
CA ASN A 164 -13.14 9.90 17.28
C ASN A 164 -11.74 10.18 16.72
N GLU A 165 -11.11 11.29 17.12
CA GLU A 165 -9.74 11.61 16.74
C GLU A 165 -8.74 10.56 17.28
N SER A 166 -8.87 10.14 18.54
CA SER A 166 -8.02 9.10 19.12
C SER A 166 -8.21 7.75 18.42
N ALA A 167 -9.45 7.38 18.09
CA ALA A 167 -9.77 6.17 17.33
C ALA A 167 -9.16 6.21 15.92
N GLU A 168 -9.24 7.34 15.21
CA GLU A 168 -8.63 7.48 13.89
C GLU A 168 -7.11 7.29 13.90
N LEU A 169 -6.43 7.79 14.94
CA LEU A 169 -5.00 7.58 15.13
C LEU A 169 -4.66 6.11 15.36
N LEU A 170 -5.44 5.42 16.21
CA LEU A 170 -5.29 3.98 16.43
C LEU A 170 -5.51 3.19 15.13
N TRP A 171 -6.51 3.56 14.33
CA TRP A 171 -6.76 2.95 13.03
C TRP A 171 -5.60 3.15 12.04
N ARG A 172 -4.93 4.32 12.06
CA ARG A 172 -3.73 4.54 11.24
C ARG A 172 -2.60 3.61 11.64
N VAL A 173 -2.32 3.52 12.94
CA VAL A 173 -1.29 2.61 13.48
C VAL A 173 -1.61 1.15 13.15
N PHE A 174 -2.87 0.74 13.31
CA PHE A 174 -3.31 -0.61 12.95
C PHE A 174 -3.06 -0.91 11.47
N ARG A 175 -3.43 0.00 10.57
CA ARG A 175 -3.18 -0.16 9.13
C ARG A 175 -1.69 -0.26 8.81
N ASP A 176 -0.86 0.56 9.45
CA ASP A 176 0.59 0.51 9.24
C ASP A 176 1.21 -0.80 9.74
N ASN A 177 0.82 -1.26 10.93
CA ASN A 177 1.27 -2.54 11.49
C ASN A 177 0.80 -3.71 10.61
N HIS A 178 -0.46 -3.69 10.17
CA HIS A 178 -0.99 -4.72 9.28
C HIS A 178 -0.23 -4.77 7.94
N ARG A 179 0.09 -3.60 7.37
CA ARG A 179 0.93 -3.50 6.17
C ARG A 179 2.33 -4.04 6.40
N GLN A 180 2.93 -3.82 7.57
CA GLN A 180 4.24 -4.40 7.91
C GLN A 180 4.17 -5.92 8.04
N LEU A 181 3.12 -6.45 8.66
CA LEU A 181 2.90 -7.88 8.82
C LEU A 181 2.81 -8.58 7.46
N ILE A 182 2.01 -8.05 6.52
CA ILE A 182 1.93 -8.58 5.15
C ILE A 182 3.31 -8.58 4.46
N ARG A 183 4.11 -7.53 4.64
CA ARG A 183 5.48 -7.52 4.07
C ARG A 183 6.39 -8.57 4.70
N MET A 184 6.22 -8.86 5.99
CA MET A 184 7.00 -9.91 6.66
C MET A 184 6.58 -11.29 6.14
N GLU A 185 5.27 -11.55 6.02
CA GLU A 185 4.75 -12.80 5.45
C GLU A 185 5.22 -13.02 4.01
N MET A 186 5.22 -11.97 3.18
CA MET A 186 5.76 -12.07 1.82
C MET A 186 7.25 -12.44 1.81
N ARG A 187 8.06 -11.82 2.68
CA ARG A 187 9.49 -12.16 2.80
C ARG A 187 9.70 -13.58 3.31
N GLU A 188 8.86 -14.04 4.23
CA GLU A 188 8.91 -15.41 4.72
C GLU A 188 8.66 -16.40 3.57
N GLN A 189 7.63 -16.15 2.75
CA GLN A 189 7.34 -16.96 1.57
C GLN A 189 8.50 -16.94 0.53
N ASP A 190 9.09 -15.77 0.30
CA ASP A 190 10.26 -15.63 -0.60
C ASP A 190 11.45 -16.45 -0.09
N LEU A 191 11.73 -16.38 1.21
CA LEU A 191 12.81 -17.13 1.85
C LEU A 191 12.54 -18.63 1.82
N GLU A 192 11.31 -19.07 2.05
CA GLU A 192 10.92 -20.48 1.95
C GLU A 192 11.13 -21.01 0.52
N ALA A 193 10.76 -20.23 -0.49
CA ALA A 193 10.98 -20.57 -1.89
C ALA A 193 12.48 -20.68 -2.23
N GLU A 194 13.31 -19.76 -1.71
CA GLU A 194 14.77 -19.81 -1.85
C GLU A 194 15.36 -21.06 -1.20
N VAL A 195 14.95 -21.37 0.04
CA VAL A 195 15.36 -22.59 0.75
C VAL A 195 14.98 -23.83 -0.03
N HIS A 196 13.78 -23.87 -0.62
CA HIS A 196 13.36 -24.99 -1.46
C HIS A 196 14.25 -25.13 -2.72
N CYS A 197 14.57 -24.02 -3.39
CA CYS A 197 15.46 -24.02 -4.55
C CYS A 197 16.85 -24.55 -4.18
N LEU A 198 17.44 -24.03 -3.10
CA LEU A 198 18.76 -24.43 -2.62
C LEU A 198 18.79 -25.91 -2.20
N LYS A 199 17.74 -26.40 -1.54
CA LYS A 199 17.59 -27.83 -1.22
C LYS A 199 17.58 -28.68 -2.50
N SER A 200 16.80 -28.29 -3.50
CA SER A 200 16.75 -29.00 -4.79
C SER A 200 18.10 -29.01 -5.50
N GLN A 201 18.82 -27.88 -5.51
CA GLN A 201 20.16 -27.79 -6.07
C GLN A 201 21.15 -28.67 -5.31
N ARG A 202 21.14 -28.64 -3.98
CA ARG A 202 21.96 -29.50 -3.14
C ARG A 202 21.68 -30.97 -3.41
N ASP A 203 20.41 -31.36 -3.52
CA ASP A 203 20.02 -32.75 -3.78
C ASP A 203 20.40 -33.20 -5.20
N ARG A 204 20.45 -32.26 -6.16
CA ARG A 204 20.99 -32.54 -7.50
C ARG A 204 22.50 -32.72 -7.44
N LEU A 205 23.22 -31.84 -6.75
CA LEU A 205 24.68 -31.88 -6.63
C LEU A 205 25.16 -33.09 -5.81
N SER A 206 24.44 -33.48 -4.76
CA SER A 206 24.77 -34.63 -3.93
C SER A 206 24.69 -35.96 -4.69
N LYS A 207 23.81 -36.04 -5.69
CA LYS A 207 23.72 -37.21 -6.60
C LYS A 207 24.87 -37.27 -7.60
N ILE A 208 25.56 -36.15 -7.87
CA ILE A 208 26.67 -36.09 -8.82
C ILE A 208 27.96 -36.42 -8.08
N ASN A 209 28.38 -37.68 -8.19
CA ASN A 209 29.71 -38.07 -7.76
C ASN A 209 30.74 -37.69 -8.83
N VAL A 210 31.53 -36.65 -8.57
CA VAL A 210 32.54 -36.11 -9.48
C VAL A 210 33.52 -37.18 -9.97
N LEU A 211 33.95 -38.11 -9.10
CA LEU A 211 34.89 -39.18 -9.48
C LEU A 211 34.25 -40.20 -10.42
N ASN A 212 32.98 -40.56 -10.20
CA ASN A 212 32.24 -41.44 -11.11
C ASN A 212 31.93 -40.76 -12.45
N THR A 213 31.77 -39.44 -12.46
CA THR A 213 31.56 -38.66 -13.69
C THR A 213 32.87 -38.49 -14.47
N ALA A 214 33.99 -38.24 -13.79
CA ALA A 214 35.30 -38.08 -14.41
C ALA A 214 35.89 -39.41 -14.92
N PHE A 215 35.64 -40.51 -14.21
CA PHE A 215 36.10 -41.86 -14.55
C PHE A 215 34.92 -42.83 -14.60
N HIS A 216 34.19 -42.80 -15.70
CA HIS A 216 33.04 -43.66 -15.91
C HIS A 216 33.48 -45.09 -16.24
N ILE A 217 33.48 -45.96 -15.23
CA ILE A 217 33.80 -47.39 -15.39
C ILE A 217 32.53 -48.21 -15.60
N TRP A 218 32.43 -48.87 -16.76
CA TRP A 218 31.30 -49.69 -17.13
C TRP A 218 31.69 -51.06 -17.69
N LYS A 219 30.70 -51.91 -17.95
CA LYS A 219 30.87 -53.22 -18.58
C LYS A 219 30.17 -53.21 -19.94
N GLN A 220 30.90 -53.52 -21.00
CA GLN A 220 30.34 -53.67 -22.35
C GLN A 220 30.59 -55.10 -22.83
N GLY A 221 29.60 -55.97 -22.61
CA GLY A 221 29.73 -57.41 -22.89
C GLY A 221 30.90 -58.04 -22.14
N SER A 222 31.87 -58.58 -22.89
CA SER A 222 33.07 -59.21 -22.36
C SER A 222 34.16 -58.21 -21.93
N PHE A 223 34.10 -56.96 -22.39
CA PHE A 223 35.09 -55.92 -22.06
C PHE A 223 34.68 -55.10 -20.83
N GLY A 224 35.67 -54.61 -20.10
CA GLY A 224 35.51 -53.46 -19.21
C GLY A 224 35.83 -52.17 -19.96
N THR A 225 35.11 -51.10 -19.68
CA THR A 225 35.34 -49.78 -20.29
C THR A 225 35.61 -48.71 -19.24
N ILE A 226 36.48 -47.76 -19.57
CA ILE A 226 36.72 -46.55 -18.79
C ILE A 226 36.57 -45.33 -19.70
N ASN A 227 35.66 -44.42 -19.35
CA ASN A 227 35.33 -43.25 -20.19
C ASN A 227 34.99 -43.60 -21.65
N GLY A 228 34.42 -44.79 -21.86
CA GLY A 228 34.07 -45.32 -23.19
C GLY A 228 35.18 -46.11 -23.90
N PHE A 229 36.43 -46.09 -23.41
CA PHE A 229 37.54 -46.86 -23.98
C PHE A 229 37.53 -48.30 -23.49
N ARG A 230 37.59 -49.27 -24.41
CA ARG A 230 37.63 -50.71 -24.11
C ARG A 230 39.03 -51.12 -23.70
N LEU A 231 39.12 -51.75 -22.52
CA LEU A 231 40.37 -52.29 -21.99
C LEU A 231 40.36 -53.83 -22.16
N GLY A 232 40.95 -54.29 -23.25
CA GLY A 232 41.03 -55.71 -23.58
C GLY A 232 41.17 -55.94 -25.06
N GLN A 233 41.43 -57.18 -25.44
CA GLN A 233 41.48 -57.65 -26.82
C GLN A 233 40.82 -59.03 -26.88
N LEU A 234 39.93 -59.25 -27.86
CA LEU A 234 39.34 -60.56 -28.12
C LEU A 234 39.65 -61.01 -29.56
N PRO A 235 39.74 -62.33 -29.83
CA PRO A 235 40.03 -62.83 -31.18
C PRO A 235 39.01 -62.38 -32.22
N HIS A 236 37.73 -62.27 -31.81
CA HIS A 236 36.62 -61.87 -32.67
C HIS A 236 36.40 -60.35 -32.74
N SER A 237 37.02 -59.58 -31.86
CA SER A 237 36.89 -58.12 -31.81
C SER A 237 38.21 -57.51 -31.37
N GLN A 238 39.01 -57.14 -32.37
CA GLN A 238 40.29 -56.49 -32.14
C GLN A 238 40.07 -55.02 -31.80
N VAL A 239 40.54 -54.62 -30.61
CA VAL A 239 40.54 -53.24 -30.15
C VAL A 239 41.86 -52.60 -30.56
N GLU A 240 41.81 -51.35 -31.03
CA GLU A 240 43.02 -50.64 -31.43
C GLU A 240 43.91 -50.33 -30.22
N TRP A 241 45.22 -50.38 -30.39
CA TRP A 241 46.16 -50.07 -29.31
C TRP A 241 46.05 -48.63 -28.81
N SER A 242 45.68 -47.67 -29.67
CA SER A 242 45.43 -46.29 -29.23
C SER A 242 44.35 -46.23 -28.14
N GLU A 243 43.28 -47.03 -28.27
CA GLU A 243 42.16 -47.13 -27.33
C GLU A 243 42.60 -47.80 -26.02
N ILE A 244 43.37 -48.90 -26.11
CA ILE A 244 43.92 -49.60 -24.94
C ILE A 244 44.89 -48.68 -24.17
N ASN A 245 45.77 -47.99 -24.88
CA ASN A 245 46.73 -47.05 -24.31
C ASN A 245 46.03 -45.86 -23.65
N ALA A 246 44.97 -45.33 -24.28
CA ALA A 246 44.14 -44.29 -23.69
C ALA A 246 43.47 -44.79 -22.41
N ALA A 247 42.94 -46.02 -22.40
CA ALA A 247 42.33 -46.63 -21.21
C ALA A 247 43.35 -46.79 -20.07
N TRP A 248 44.57 -47.24 -20.35
CA TRP A 248 45.67 -47.29 -19.37
C TRP A 248 46.06 -45.90 -18.86
N GLY A 249 46.05 -44.89 -19.72
CA GLY A 249 46.26 -43.50 -19.33
C GLY A 249 45.20 -42.99 -18.35
N GLN A 250 43.93 -43.29 -18.62
CA GLN A 250 42.83 -42.96 -17.72
C GLN A 250 42.95 -43.71 -16.38
N MET A 251 43.40 -44.98 -16.39
CA MET A 251 43.64 -45.73 -15.16
C MET A 251 44.83 -45.20 -14.36
N ALA A 252 45.90 -44.78 -15.02
CA ALA A 252 47.06 -44.14 -14.39
C ALA A 252 46.66 -42.82 -13.71
N LEU A 253 45.82 -42.02 -14.36
CA LEU A 253 45.27 -40.81 -13.74
C LEU A 253 44.36 -41.16 -12.56
N LEU A 254 43.48 -42.14 -12.73
CA LEU A 254 42.54 -42.56 -11.70
C LEU A 254 43.26 -43.00 -10.41
N ILE A 255 44.22 -43.92 -10.49
CA ILE A 255 44.92 -44.39 -9.30
C ILE A 255 45.69 -43.26 -8.60
N ASN A 256 46.26 -42.32 -9.36
CA ASN A 256 46.93 -41.15 -8.79
C ASN A 256 45.93 -40.26 -8.05
N THR A 257 44.77 -39.97 -8.66
CA THR A 257 43.71 -39.19 -7.99
C THR A 257 43.14 -39.89 -6.75
N LEU A 258 43.04 -41.22 -6.75
CA LEU A 258 42.61 -42.00 -5.59
C LEU A 258 43.66 -41.97 -4.48
N ALA A 259 44.95 -42.07 -4.83
CA ALA A 259 46.06 -41.96 -3.89
C ALA A 259 46.10 -40.57 -3.25
N ASP A 260 45.96 -39.49 -4.05
CA ASP A 260 45.88 -38.12 -3.56
C ASP A 260 44.66 -37.91 -2.64
N CYS A 261 43.51 -38.49 -2.98
CA CYS A 261 42.31 -38.41 -2.16
C CYS A 261 42.41 -39.11 -0.81
N LEU A 262 43.29 -40.11 -0.70
CA LEU A 262 43.52 -40.91 0.50
C LEU A 262 44.85 -40.56 1.19
N GLU A 263 45.60 -39.60 0.64
CA GLU A 263 46.92 -39.17 1.12
C GLU A 263 47.93 -40.34 1.20
N ILE A 264 47.88 -41.26 0.23
CA ILE A 264 48.76 -42.43 0.15
C ILE A 264 49.97 -42.11 -0.72
N GLN A 265 51.17 -42.40 -0.21
CA GLN A 265 52.40 -42.40 -0.99
C GLN A 265 52.85 -43.84 -1.28
N PHE A 266 52.99 -44.18 -2.56
CA PHE A 266 53.46 -45.50 -2.99
C PHE A 266 54.95 -45.67 -2.71
N SER A 267 55.35 -46.83 -2.20
CA SER A 267 56.71 -47.02 -1.67
C SER A 267 57.78 -47.40 -2.71
N LEU A 268 57.39 -48.11 -3.78
CA LEU A 268 58.33 -48.70 -4.76
C LEU A 268 58.25 -48.04 -6.15
N TYR A 269 57.10 -47.49 -6.47
CA TYR A 269 56.77 -47.04 -7.81
C TYR A 269 55.99 -45.75 -7.74
N ARG A 270 56.25 -44.85 -8.70
CA ARG A 270 55.49 -43.62 -8.91
C ARG A 270 54.81 -43.69 -10.26
N ILE A 271 53.50 -43.44 -10.27
CA ILE A 271 52.71 -43.47 -11.51
C ILE A 271 52.65 -42.05 -12.08
N ILE A 272 52.98 -41.90 -13.36
CA ILE A 272 52.99 -40.60 -14.05
C ILE A 272 51.97 -40.65 -15.20
N PRO A 273 50.80 -40.01 -15.03
CA PRO A 273 49.78 -39.97 -16.08
C PRO A 273 50.14 -38.95 -17.16
N VAL A 274 50.38 -39.42 -18.39
CA VAL A 274 50.69 -38.60 -19.58
C VAL A 274 49.78 -39.00 -20.74
N GLY A 275 48.47 -39.07 -20.48
CA GLY A 275 47.47 -39.52 -21.45
C GLY A 275 47.78 -40.93 -21.96
N SER A 276 47.71 -41.15 -23.28
CA SER A 276 47.95 -42.45 -23.90
C SER A 276 49.40 -42.96 -23.78
N HIS A 277 50.34 -42.14 -23.32
CA HIS A 277 51.74 -42.54 -23.11
C HIS A 277 52.13 -42.54 -21.64
N SER A 278 51.18 -42.87 -20.77
CA SER A 278 51.44 -42.97 -19.32
C SER A 278 52.46 -44.06 -18.99
N PHE A 279 53.20 -43.87 -17.90
CA PHE A 279 54.25 -44.80 -17.48
C PHE A 279 54.40 -44.83 -15.95
N VAL A 280 55.08 -45.87 -15.46
CA VAL A 280 55.41 -46.07 -14.05
C VAL A 280 56.91 -45.94 -13.89
N GLN A 281 57.36 -45.11 -12.95
CA GLN A 281 58.77 -44.93 -12.62
C GLN A 281 59.11 -45.73 -11.37
N CYS A 282 60.15 -46.57 -11.44
CA CYS A 282 60.71 -47.24 -10.25
C CYS A 282 61.53 -46.23 -9.42
N LEU A 283 61.23 -46.12 -8.13
CA LEU A 283 61.90 -45.13 -7.26
C LEU A 283 63.37 -45.49 -6.99
N ASP A 284 63.69 -46.77 -6.91
CA ASP A 284 65.04 -47.24 -6.59
C ASP A 284 66.01 -47.12 -7.78
N THR A 285 65.52 -47.38 -8.99
CA THR A 285 66.36 -47.47 -10.20
C THR A 285 66.16 -46.30 -11.18
N GLY A 286 65.10 -45.51 -11.01
CA GLY A 286 64.71 -44.45 -11.93
C GLY A 286 64.19 -44.94 -13.29
N VAL A 287 64.10 -46.26 -13.49
CA VAL A 287 63.67 -46.86 -14.76
C VAL A 287 62.19 -46.56 -15.02
N GLU A 288 61.91 -46.11 -16.23
CA GLU A 288 60.55 -45.86 -16.73
C GLU A 288 59.99 -47.11 -17.40
N LEU A 289 58.86 -47.59 -16.88
CA LEU A 289 58.11 -48.74 -17.36
C LEU A 289 56.83 -48.25 -18.06
N PRO A 290 56.71 -48.36 -19.39
CA PRO A 290 55.57 -47.83 -20.12
C PRO A 290 54.28 -48.59 -19.81
N LEU A 291 53.17 -47.87 -19.63
CA LEU A 291 51.80 -48.41 -19.60
C LEU A 291 51.11 -48.28 -20.96
N PHE A 292 51.90 -48.26 -22.02
CA PHE A 292 51.40 -48.23 -23.40
C PHE A 292 52.17 -49.24 -24.24
N GLY A 293 51.47 -49.79 -25.23
CA GLY A 293 52.02 -50.75 -26.17
C GLY A 293 51.74 -50.37 -27.61
N SER A 294 52.35 -51.12 -28.54
CA SER A 294 52.06 -50.99 -29.97
C SER A 294 52.13 -52.34 -30.68
N GLY A 295 51.38 -52.48 -31.78
CA GLY A 295 51.40 -53.67 -32.62
C GLY A 295 50.19 -54.58 -32.42
N GLY A 296 50.42 -55.85 -32.11
CA GLY A 296 49.36 -56.86 -31.94
C GLY A 296 49.62 -57.72 -30.72
N PHE A 297 48.66 -58.58 -30.38
CA PHE A 297 48.82 -59.55 -29.30
C PHE A 297 49.86 -60.62 -29.71
N LYS A 298 51.11 -60.42 -29.32
CA LYS A 298 52.21 -61.35 -29.63
C LYS A 298 52.30 -62.42 -28.54
N PRO A 299 52.64 -63.67 -28.87
CA PRO A 299 52.77 -64.75 -27.88
C PRO A 299 53.83 -64.47 -26.79
N PHE A 300 54.84 -63.66 -27.11
CA PHE A 300 55.87 -63.21 -26.17
C PHE A 300 55.54 -61.89 -25.45
N GLY A 301 54.34 -61.35 -25.65
CA GLY A 301 53.91 -60.08 -25.07
C GLY A 301 54.79 -58.90 -25.47
N GLN A 302 54.71 -57.84 -24.67
CA GLN A 302 55.60 -56.69 -24.73
C GLN A 302 56.27 -56.60 -23.35
N LYS A 303 57.49 -57.12 -23.21
CA LYS A 303 58.17 -57.29 -21.90
C LYS A 303 58.12 -56.04 -21.01
N LYS A 304 58.43 -54.86 -21.58
CA LYS A 304 58.41 -53.59 -20.84
C LYS A 304 57.00 -53.16 -20.40
N PHE A 305 55.99 -53.47 -21.20
CA PHE A 305 54.59 -53.19 -20.88
C PHE A 305 54.06 -54.14 -19.81
N ASP A 306 54.39 -55.43 -19.89
CA ASP A 306 54.05 -56.41 -18.85
C ASP A 306 54.70 -56.06 -17.50
N GLU A 307 55.97 -55.62 -17.51
CA GLU A 307 56.66 -55.07 -16.33
C GLU A 307 55.95 -53.81 -15.80
N GLY A 308 55.53 -52.90 -16.68
CA GLY A 308 54.75 -51.71 -16.32
C GLY A 308 53.41 -52.03 -15.67
N ILE A 309 52.64 -52.97 -16.23
CA ILE A 309 51.36 -53.43 -15.66
C ILE A 309 51.61 -54.06 -14.28
N CYS A 310 52.65 -54.88 -14.12
CA CYS A 310 52.97 -55.48 -12.83
C CYS A 310 53.33 -54.42 -11.77
N ALA A 311 54.10 -53.39 -12.14
CA ALA A 311 54.42 -52.28 -11.26
C ALA A 311 53.15 -51.49 -10.86
N PHE A 312 52.27 -51.21 -11.82
CA PHE A 312 50.96 -50.58 -11.57
C PHE A 312 50.09 -51.42 -10.61
N MET A 313 50.10 -52.73 -10.78
CA MET A 313 49.34 -53.66 -9.94
C MET A 313 49.87 -53.70 -8.50
N GLU A 314 51.18 -53.56 -8.31
CA GLU A 314 51.77 -53.44 -6.97
C GLU A 314 51.28 -52.16 -6.27
N CYS A 315 51.21 -51.02 -6.98
CA CYS A 315 50.60 -49.79 -6.46
C CYS A 315 49.14 -50.02 -6.08
N PHE A 316 48.36 -50.70 -6.92
CA PHE A 316 46.98 -51.03 -6.58
C PHE A 316 46.90 -51.94 -5.34
N CYS A 317 47.79 -52.92 -5.20
CA CYS A 317 47.81 -53.78 -4.01
C CYS A 317 48.14 -52.98 -2.72
N GLN A 318 48.96 -51.94 -2.81
CA GLN A 318 49.20 -51.01 -1.69
C GLN A 318 47.93 -50.21 -1.35
N LEU A 319 47.25 -49.68 -2.37
CA LEU A 319 45.95 -49.02 -2.23
C LEU A 319 44.91 -49.95 -1.59
N GLN A 320 44.85 -51.20 -2.05
CA GLN A 320 43.96 -52.24 -1.53
C GLN A 320 44.19 -52.49 -0.05
N LYS A 321 45.45 -52.65 0.39
CA LYS A 321 45.80 -52.84 1.81
C LYS A 321 45.38 -51.67 2.69
N HIS A 322 45.39 -50.45 2.17
CA HIS A 322 44.98 -49.26 2.92
C HIS A 322 43.46 -49.14 3.03
N ILE A 323 42.73 -49.53 1.97
CA ILE A 323 41.26 -49.44 1.91
C ILE A 323 40.57 -50.62 2.61
N GLU A 324 41.14 -51.82 2.53
CA GLU A 324 40.54 -53.03 3.08
C GLU A 324 40.46 -52.97 4.61
N CYS A 325 39.24 -53.03 5.11
CA CYS A 325 38.93 -53.05 6.54
C CYS A 325 37.88 -54.12 6.84
N ALA A 326 37.49 -54.27 8.10
CA ALA A 326 36.51 -55.29 8.50
C ALA A 326 35.15 -55.17 7.75
N GLN A 327 34.80 -53.97 7.29
CA GLN A 327 33.51 -53.66 6.67
C GLN A 327 33.57 -53.57 5.14
N PHE A 328 34.76 -53.47 4.54
CA PHE A 328 34.92 -53.30 3.10
C PHE A 328 36.03 -54.19 2.55
N ARG A 329 35.69 -54.97 1.52
CA ARG A 329 36.62 -55.80 0.76
C ARG A 329 36.36 -55.66 -0.73
N PHE A 330 37.43 -55.74 -1.52
CA PHE A 330 37.30 -55.74 -2.97
C PHE A 330 36.66 -57.04 -3.46
N PRO A 331 35.87 -56.99 -4.54
CA PRO A 331 35.19 -58.18 -5.07
C PRO A 331 36.17 -59.18 -5.69
N HIS A 332 37.26 -58.70 -6.29
CA HIS A 332 38.31 -59.55 -6.86
C HIS A 332 39.59 -59.40 -6.04
N ARG A 333 40.15 -60.51 -5.58
CA ARG A 333 41.40 -60.47 -4.81
C ARG A 333 42.56 -60.28 -5.77
N MET A 334 43.43 -59.32 -5.48
CA MET A 334 44.62 -59.06 -6.29
C MET A 334 45.86 -59.40 -5.49
N TYR A 335 46.80 -60.08 -6.15
CA TYR A 335 48.09 -60.40 -5.56
C TYR A 335 49.16 -60.40 -6.65
N ARG A 336 50.13 -59.49 -6.53
CA ARG A 336 51.21 -59.30 -7.51
C ARG A 336 50.63 -59.14 -8.92
N GLU A 337 50.92 -60.08 -9.83
CA GLU A 337 50.46 -60.06 -11.21
C GLU A 337 49.18 -60.88 -11.47
N HIS A 338 48.51 -61.39 -10.43
CA HIS A 338 47.34 -62.25 -10.56
C HIS A 338 46.09 -61.62 -9.93
N ILE A 339 44.95 -61.86 -10.58
CA ILE A 339 43.62 -61.45 -10.12
C ILE A 339 42.75 -62.70 -9.98
N GLU A 340 42.17 -62.91 -8.81
CA GLU A 340 41.29 -64.04 -8.53
C GLU A 340 39.82 -63.65 -8.79
N ASP A 341 39.14 -64.42 -9.63
CA ASP A 341 37.70 -64.33 -9.86
C ASP A 341 37.09 -65.74 -9.87
N ASN A 342 36.13 -66.00 -8.97
CA ASN A 342 35.45 -67.30 -8.83
C ASN A 342 36.40 -68.51 -8.67
N LYS A 343 37.44 -68.39 -7.83
CA LYS A 343 38.48 -69.41 -7.59
C LYS A 343 39.37 -69.72 -8.81
N MET A 344 39.31 -68.89 -9.85
CA MET A 344 40.24 -68.95 -10.98
C MET A 344 41.18 -67.75 -10.94
N GLU A 345 42.45 -67.99 -11.24
CA GLU A 345 43.49 -66.96 -11.31
C GLU A 345 43.69 -66.50 -12.75
N TYR A 346 43.66 -65.18 -12.95
CA TYR A 346 43.90 -64.53 -14.23
C TYR A 346 45.16 -63.68 -14.12
N SER A 347 46.11 -63.89 -15.03
CA SER A 347 47.32 -63.06 -15.10
C SER A 347 47.04 -61.76 -15.85
N VAL A 348 47.62 -60.67 -15.35
CA VAL A 348 47.61 -59.35 -16.01
C VAL A 348 48.70 -59.21 -17.07
N LYS A 349 49.67 -60.13 -17.11
CA LYS A 349 50.72 -60.19 -18.14
C LYS A 349 50.10 -60.68 -19.45
N MET A 350 50.54 -60.11 -20.55
CA MET A 350 50.18 -60.59 -21.89
C MET A 350 51.05 -61.78 -22.31
N GLN A 351 52.31 -61.82 -21.87
CA GLN A 351 53.22 -62.90 -22.17
C GLN A 351 52.65 -64.26 -21.75
N PHE A 352 52.64 -65.23 -22.68
CA PHE A 352 52.09 -66.58 -22.50
C PHE A 352 50.64 -66.62 -21.99
N ASN A 353 49.85 -65.57 -22.30
CA ASN A 353 48.45 -65.48 -21.90
C ASN A 353 47.51 -65.55 -23.11
N ALA A 354 46.25 -65.92 -22.88
CA ALA A 354 45.22 -65.85 -23.91
C ALA A 354 44.56 -64.46 -23.88
N GLU A 355 44.22 -63.92 -25.05
CA GLU A 355 43.52 -62.65 -25.22
C GLU A 355 42.26 -62.54 -24.33
N GLU A 356 41.47 -63.61 -24.27
CA GLU A 356 40.25 -63.68 -23.45
C GLU A 356 40.54 -63.62 -21.94
N ARG A 357 41.58 -64.33 -21.48
CA ARG A 357 41.99 -64.36 -20.07
C ARG A 357 42.55 -63.02 -19.64
N TRP A 358 43.35 -62.39 -20.49
CA TRP A 358 43.89 -61.05 -20.24
C TRP A 358 42.75 -60.02 -20.18
N THR A 359 41.81 -60.05 -21.13
CA THR A 359 40.64 -59.16 -21.10
C THR A 359 39.77 -59.36 -19.87
N LYS A 360 39.62 -60.61 -19.41
CA LYS A 360 38.92 -60.92 -18.18
C LYS A 360 39.64 -60.32 -16.96
N ALA A 361 40.98 -60.42 -16.89
CA ALA A 361 41.78 -59.77 -15.85
C ALA A 361 41.58 -58.25 -15.85
N MET A 362 41.66 -57.61 -17.02
CA MET A 362 41.45 -56.17 -17.19
C MET A 362 40.05 -55.71 -16.74
N LYS A 363 39.03 -56.51 -17.04
CA LYS A 363 37.66 -56.25 -16.58
C LYS A 363 37.54 -56.35 -15.06
N CYS A 364 38.13 -57.36 -14.44
CA CYS A 364 38.15 -57.51 -12.98
C CYS A 364 38.92 -56.36 -12.29
N LEU A 365 40.02 -55.91 -12.89
CA LEU A 365 40.78 -54.74 -12.43
C LEU A 365 39.90 -53.48 -12.42
N LEU A 366 39.21 -53.19 -13.52
CA LEU A 366 38.29 -52.05 -13.62
C LEU A 366 37.14 -52.14 -12.61
N ILE A 367 36.59 -53.34 -12.38
CA ILE A 367 35.58 -53.54 -11.33
C ILE A 367 36.14 -53.16 -9.97
N ASN A 368 37.36 -53.59 -9.63
CA ASN A 368 37.98 -53.20 -8.35
C ASN A 368 38.19 -51.68 -8.26
N PHE A 369 38.60 -51.00 -9.32
CA PHE A 369 38.69 -49.54 -9.33
C PHE A 369 37.34 -48.85 -9.11
N ARG A 370 36.26 -49.37 -9.69
CA ARG A 370 34.91 -48.85 -9.44
C ARG A 370 34.51 -48.97 -7.95
N TRP A 371 34.90 -50.07 -7.31
CA TRP A 371 34.71 -50.27 -5.88
C TRP A 371 35.59 -49.31 -5.05
N ALA A 372 36.84 -49.07 -5.46
CA ALA A 372 37.70 -48.08 -4.82
C ALA A 372 37.12 -46.65 -4.88
N ILE A 373 36.61 -46.23 -6.06
CA ILE A 373 35.94 -44.93 -6.20
C ILE A 373 34.73 -44.84 -5.26
N SER A 374 33.93 -45.89 -5.22
CA SER A 374 32.75 -45.95 -4.34
C SER A 374 33.16 -45.80 -2.87
N TYR A 375 34.20 -46.52 -2.43
CA TYR A 375 34.72 -46.39 -1.07
C TYR A 375 35.18 -44.97 -0.74
N VAL A 376 36.02 -44.36 -1.59
CA VAL A 376 36.55 -43.00 -1.36
C VAL A 376 35.40 -42.00 -1.22
N VAL A 377 34.37 -42.11 -2.05
CA VAL A 377 33.22 -41.20 -2.04
C VAL A 377 32.42 -41.35 -0.74
N HIS A 378 32.13 -42.58 -0.31
CA HIS A 378 31.45 -42.80 0.98
C HIS A 378 32.33 -42.35 2.16
N SER A 379 33.64 -42.61 2.13
CA SER A 379 34.55 -42.21 3.20
C SER A 379 34.65 -40.68 3.35
N LYS A 380 34.64 -39.93 2.25
CA LYS A 380 34.65 -38.46 2.27
C LYS A 380 33.33 -37.89 2.78
N ILE A 381 32.20 -38.50 2.44
CA ILE A 381 30.89 -38.10 2.99
C ILE A 381 30.89 -38.26 4.52
N LEU A 382 31.32 -39.42 5.03
CA LEU A 382 31.39 -39.68 6.48
C LEU A 382 32.34 -38.73 7.22
N ARG A 383 33.50 -38.40 6.63
CA ARG A 383 34.44 -37.41 7.21
C ARG A 383 33.83 -36.01 7.25
N THR A 384 33.03 -35.64 6.25
CA THR A 384 32.40 -34.33 6.17
C THR A 384 31.30 -34.21 7.23
N GLU A 385 30.45 -35.22 7.39
CA GLU A 385 29.41 -35.25 8.43
C GLU A 385 29.97 -35.18 9.86
N ALA A 386 31.13 -35.80 10.11
CA ALA A 386 31.82 -35.75 11.40
C ALA A 386 32.49 -34.39 11.73
N VAL A 387 32.71 -33.53 10.73
CA VAL A 387 33.28 -32.18 10.93
C VAL A 387 32.18 -31.14 11.15
N PHE A 388 30.95 -31.42 10.66
CA PHE A 388 29.78 -30.55 10.85
C PHE A 388 28.88 -30.92 12.03
N SER A 389 29.18 -32.04 12.72
CA SER A 389 28.57 -32.44 14.00
C SER A 389 29.49 -32.04 15.15
#